data_AF-M8AT64-F1
#
_entry.id   AF-M8AT64-F1
#
_cell.length_a   1.000
_cell.length_b   1.000
_cell.length_c   1.000
_cell.angle_alpha   90.00
_cell.angle_beta   90.00
_cell.angle_gamma   90.00
#
_symmetry.space_group_name_H-M   'P 1'
#
loop_
_entity.id
_entity.type
_entity.pdbx_description
1 polymer ?
#
loop_
_entity_poly.entity_id
_entity_poly.type
_entity_poly.pdbx_seq_one_letter_code
_entity_poly.pdbx_strand_id
1 'polypeptide(L)'
;MGGVIDSGIFPDHPSFSDDGMPAPPAKWKGRCDFNRTSCNNKLIASTAAGAVVPGANVLGHALGTASGVAARAHIAMYKVCDLNGGCEASDILAGVDAAVGDGCDVISMSLGGPSVPFNPLTKILAIAIGTFGAIRKGIFVSMAAGNFGPGESTVKNEALWMLTVAASTMDRSIRSIVQLGNGAYFHGESLYQPNTGVPGGFYPLVSAG
;
A
#
# COMPACT_ATOMS: atom_id res chain seq x y z
N MET A 1 -12.42 12.01 -1.96
CA MET A 1 -12.34 10.95 -0.94
C MET A 1 -11.79 9.70 -1.58
N GLY A 2 -10.78 9.09 -0.95
CA GLY A 2 -10.17 7.86 -1.44
C GLY A 2 -10.69 6.62 -0.71
N GLY A 3 -11.07 5.59 -1.44
CA GLY A 3 -11.27 4.23 -0.95
C GLY A 3 -9.97 3.45 -1.07
N VAL A 4 -9.55 2.74 -0.03
CA VAL A 4 -8.47 1.75 -0.10
C VAL A 4 -9.05 0.37 0.18
N ILE A 5 -8.64 -0.63 -0.59
CA ILE A 5 -9.12 -2.00 -0.45
C ILE A 5 -7.87 -2.89 -0.28
N ASP A 6 -7.64 -3.36 0.94
CA ASP A 6 -6.39 -4.02 1.37
C ASP A 6 -6.62 -4.87 2.66
N SER A 7 -5.60 -5.09 3.47
CA SER A 7 -5.52 -5.99 4.63
C SER A 7 -5.92 -5.37 5.98
N GLY A 8 -6.07 -4.06 6.04
CA GLY A 8 -6.50 -3.29 7.21
C GLY A 8 -5.59 -2.09 7.47
N ILE A 9 -5.77 -1.47 8.65
CA ILE A 9 -4.96 -0.37 9.17
C ILE A 9 -4.68 -0.56 10.65
N PHE A 10 -3.60 0.09 11.08
CA PHE A 10 -3.33 0.44 12.47
C PHE A 10 -3.79 1.89 12.70
N PRO A 11 -5.02 2.13 13.20
CA PRO A 11 -5.63 3.46 13.25
C PRO A 11 -4.88 4.42 14.17
N ASP A 12 -4.19 3.90 15.19
CA ASP A 12 -3.44 4.68 16.18
C ASP A 12 -2.09 5.23 15.67
N HIS A 13 -1.74 4.95 14.41
CA HIS A 13 -0.47 5.42 13.85
C HIS A 13 -0.53 6.94 13.54
N PRO A 14 0.52 7.74 13.83
CA PRO A 14 0.54 9.19 13.63
C PRO A 14 0.19 9.66 12.21
N SER A 15 0.46 8.84 11.20
CA SER A 15 0.06 9.07 9.81
C SER A 15 -1.46 9.20 9.62
N PHE A 16 -2.28 8.86 10.61
CA PHE A 16 -3.73 8.92 10.49
C PHE A 16 -4.38 9.89 11.48
N SER A 17 -3.57 10.78 12.05
CA SER A 17 -4.07 11.93 12.78
C SER A 17 -4.99 12.78 11.89
N ASP A 18 -6.05 13.31 12.49
CA ASP A 18 -6.97 14.25 11.87
C ASP A 18 -6.68 15.72 12.22
N ASP A 19 -5.48 15.99 12.76
CA ASP A 19 -5.02 17.34 13.02
C ASP A 19 -5.12 18.22 11.76
N GLY A 20 -5.97 19.25 11.86
CA GLY A 20 -6.21 20.20 10.77
C GLY A 20 -7.03 19.64 9.60
N MET A 21 -7.72 18.51 9.77
CA MET A 21 -8.69 17.99 8.80
C MET A 21 -10.05 18.66 8.97
N PRO A 22 -10.75 19.01 7.86
CA PRO A 22 -12.14 19.44 7.92
C PRO A 22 -13.05 18.27 8.30
N ALA A 23 -14.33 18.54 8.57
CA ALA A 23 -15.32 17.48 8.77
C ALA A 23 -15.48 16.62 7.50
N PRO A 24 -15.90 15.34 7.62
CA PRO A 24 -16.12 14.47 6.49
C PRO A 24 -17.14 15.07 5.49
N PRO A 25 -16.97 14.84 4.18
CA PRO A 25 -17.90 15.36 3.19
C PRO A 25 -19.33 14.88 3.44
N ALA A 26 -20.33 15.77 3.34
CA ALA A 26 -21.73 15.42 3.57
C ALA A 26 -22.27 14.31 2.63
N LYS A 27 -21.62 14.10 1.48
CA LYS A 27 -21.94 13.01 0.54
C LYS A 27 -21.54 11.62 1.03
N TRP A 28 -20.69 11.55 2.06
CA TRP A 28 -20.18 10.31 2.64
C TRP A 28 -21.28 9.53 3.34
N LYS A 29 -21.39 8.23 3.04
CA LYS A 29 -22.43 7.36 3.62
C LYS A 29 -21.87 6.16 4.37
N GLY A 30 -20.56 5.98 4.35
CA GLY A 30 -19.93 4.84 5.01
C GLY A 30 -19.94 4.95 6.54
N ARG A 31 -19.61 3.84 7.18
CA ARG A 31 -19.67 3.67 8.63
C ARG A 31 -18.34 3.15 9.18
N CYS A 32 -18.07 3.47 10.44
CA CYS A 32 -16.95 2.91 11.17
C CYS A 32 -17.34 1.58 11.81
N ASP A 33 -16.89 0.47 11.22
CA ASP A 33 -17.20 -0.89 11.72
C ASP A 33 -16.17 -1.41 12.74
N PHE A 34 -15.06 -0.67 12.99
CA PHE A 34 -14.21 -0.90 14.15
C PHE A 34 -14.91 -0.44 15.43
N ASN A 35 -14.47 -0.94 16.59
CA ASN A 35 -14.87 -0.44 17.90
C ASN A 35 -14.88 1.11 17.82
N ARG A 36 -16.08 1.72 17.89
CA ARG A 36 -16.50 2.99 17.26
C ARG A 36 -15.57 4.21 17.43
N THR A 37 -14.59 4.12 18.32
CA THR A 37 -13.59 5.13 18.67
C THR A 37 -12.38 5.21 17.73
N SER A 38 -12.22 4.29 16.77
CA SER A 38 -11.03 4.26 15.89
C SER A 38 -11.12 5.15 14.63
N CYS A 39 -12.28 5.74 14.34
CA CYS A 39 -12.47 6.65 13.20
C CYS A 39 -12.45 8.11 13.66
N ASN A 40 -11.93 8.99 12.80
CA ASN A 40 -11.76 10.42 13.03
C ASN A 40 -12.00 11.20 11.72
N ASN A 41 -11.71 12.51 11.67
CA ASN A 41 -11.98 13.30 10.45
C ASN A 41 -11.05 12.93 9.27
N LYS A 42 -9.96 12.22 9.52
CA LYS A 42 -9.04 11.66 8.50
C LYS A 42 -9.49 10.28 8.04
N LEU A 43 -9.67 9.36 8.98
CA LEU A 43 -10.13 7.99 8.83
C LEU A 43 -11.64 7.93 9.08
N ILE A 44 -12.42 8.06 8.00
CA ILE A 44 -13.88 8.11 8.08
C ILE A 44 -14.52 6.73 7.88
N ALA A 45 -13.77 5.78 7.32
CA ALA A 45 -13.91 4.34 7.43
C ALA A 45 -12.50 3.72 7.33
N SER A 46 -12.29 2.54 7.90
CA SER A 46 -10.97 2.05 8.33
C SER A 46 -9.93 1.88 7.19
N THR A 47 -8.96 2.84 7.01
CA THR A 47 -7.64 2.94 6.22
C THR A 47 -7.62 3.79 4.91
N ALA A 48 -6.54 4.30 4.26
CA ALA A 48 -5.27 5.00 4.60
C ALA A 48 -4.92 6.11 3.58
N ALA A 49 -4.38 7.23 4.08
CA ALA A 49 -3.38 8.09 3.43
C ALA A 49 -2.79 8.96 4.53
N GLY A 50 -1.47 9.09 4.51
CA GLY A 50 -0.72 9.69 5.60
C GLY A 50 -0.94 11.20 5.74
N ALA A 51 -1.21 11.66 6.95
CA ALA A 51 -0.84 12.99 7.42
C ALA A 51 0.69 13.17 7.36
N VAL A 52 1.12 14.42 7.52
CA VAL A 52 2.55 14.76 7.56
C VAL A 52 3.12 14.34 8.93
N VAL A 53 4.05 13.39 8.95
CA VAL A 53 4.69 12.87 10.15
C VAL A 53 6.18 13.24 10.14
N PRO A 54 6.62 14.19 10.99
CA PRO A 54 8.04 14.53 11.12
C PRO A 54 8.81 13.43 11.86
N GLY A 55 10.09 13.26 11.53
CA GLY A 55 10.97 12.30 12.20
C GLY A 55 10.72 10.83 11.84
N ALA A 56 9.95 10.57 10.78
CA ALA A 56 9.75 9.23 10.25
C ALA A 56 11.09 8.65 9.79
N ASN A 57 11.37 7.42 10.23
CA ASN A 57 12.59 6.70 9.91
C ASN A 57 12.28 5.20 9.85
N VAL A 58 13.11 4.45 9.12
CA VAL A 58 13.05 2.98 9.07
C VAL A 58 14.32 2.46 9.70
N LEU A 59 14.21 1.86 10.89
CA LEU A 59 15.35 1.34 11.67
C LEU A 59 16.45 2.40 11.92
N GLY A 60 16.07 3.66 12.14
CA GLY A 60 17.01 4.76 12.33
C GLY A 60 17.58 5.35 11.04
N HIS A 61 17.24 4.80 9.87
CA HIS A 61 17.67 5.29 8.56
C HIS A 61 16.59 6.11 7.86
N ALA A 62 17.02 6.91 6.88
CA ALA A 62 16.16 7.77 6.07
C ALA A 62 15.27 8.72 6.91
N LEU A 63 15.82 9.26 8.00
CA LEU A 63 15.16 10.23 8.86
C LEU A 63 14.65 11.42 8.02
N GLY A 64 13.36 11.66 8.08
CA GLY A 64 12.74 12.73 7.34
C GLY A 64 11.28 12.91 7.70
N THR A 65 10.54 13.57 6.81
CA THR A 65 9.10 13.75 6.96
C THR A 65 8.38 12.78 6.04
N ALA A 66 7.52 11.93 6.59
CA ALA A 66 6.63 11.09 5.80
C ALA A 66 5.32 11.83 5.54
N SER A 67 4.78 11.73 4.33
CA SER A 67 3.47 12.28 3.98
C SER A 67 2.85 11.43 2.88
N GLY A 68 1.52 11.27 2.91
CA GLY A 68 0.81 10.76 1.74
C GLY A 68 0.85 11.77 0.60
N VAL A 69 0.63 11.30 -0.63
CA VAL A 69 0.54 12.15 -1.84
C VAL A 69 -0.56 13.21 -1.69
N ALA A 70 -1.65 12.87 -0.99
CA ALA A 70 -2.75 13.77 -0.65
C ALA A 70 -2.98 13.82 0.87
N ALA A 71 -2.13 14.57 1.58
CA ALA A 71 -2.13 14.64 3.04
C ALA A 71 -3.46 15.10 3.68
N ARG A 72 -4.32 15.80 2.92
CA ARG A 72 -5.63 16.31 3.37
C ARG A 72 -6.83 15.56 2.80
N ALA A 73 -6.62 14.46 2.09
CA ALA A 73 -7.72 13.63 1.61
C ALA A 73 -8.38 12.87 2.79
N HIS A 74 -9.71 12.79 2.77
CA HIS A 74 -10.50 11.86 3.58
C HIS A 74 -10.55 10.48 2.94
N ILE A 75 -10.62 9.46 3.78
CA ILE A 75 -10.26 8.12 3.36
C ILE A 75 -11.12 7.09 4.06
N ALA A 76 -11.54 6.14 3.25
CA ALA A 76 -12.31 4.99 3.64
C ALA A 76 -11.53 3.75 3.28
N MET A 77 -11.55 2.72 4.13
CA MET A 77 -11.13 1.43 3.65
C MET A 77 -11.93 0.25 4.13
N TYR A 78 -11.83 -0.71 3.24
CA TYR A 78 -12.49 -1.96 3.14
C TYR A 78 -11.39 -3.02 3.30
N LYS A 79 -11.34 -3.63 4.49
CA LYS A 79 -10.48 -4.78 4.74
C LYS A 79 -11.09 -5.99 4.03
N VAL A 80 -10.36 -6.51 3.04
CA VAL A 80 -10.79 -7.67 2.23
C VAL A 80 -9.78 -8.81 2.25
N CYS A 81 -8.62 -8.58 2.87
CA CYS A 81 -7.60 -9.61 3.06
C CYS A 81 -7.49 -10.02 4.53
N ASP A 82 -7.20 -11.30 4.75
CA ASP A 82 -7.00 -11.88 6.06
C ASP A 82 -5.55 -11.70 6.58
N LEU A 83 -5.29 -12.21 7.79
CA LEU A 83 -3.97 -12.15 8.42
C LEU A 83 -2.92 -13.04 7.74
N ASN A 84 -3.35 -14.00 6.92
CA ASN A 84 -2.47 -14.89 6.16
C ASN A 84 -2.13 -14.29 4.78
N GLY A 85 -2.63 -13.08 4.48
CA GLY A 85 -2.46 -12.42 3.18
C GLY A 85 -3.38 -12.96 2.09
N GLY A 86 -4.36 -13.79 2.43
CA GLY A 86 -5.38 -14.27 1.52
C GLY A 86 -6.45 -13.20 1.28
N CYS A 87 -6.72 -12.89 0.02
CA CYS A 87 -7.82 -12.01 -0.37
C CYS A 87 -8.79 -12.79 -1.26
N GLU A 88 -10.02 -12.98 -0.80
CA GLU A 88 -11.05 -13.68 -1.56
C GLU A 88 -11.74 -12.75 -2.56
N ALA A 89 -12.08 -13.30 -3.73
CA ALA A 89 -12.69 -12.52 -4.80
C ALA A 89 -14.05 -11.94 -4.40
N SER A 90 -14.81 -12.68 -3.56
CA SER A 90 -16.07 -12.20 -2.98
C SER A 90 -15.87 -10.99 -2.09
N ASP A 91 -14.83 -11.01 -1.26
CA ASP A 91 -14.56 -9.96 -0.28
C ASP A 91 -14.06 -8.71 -0.99
N ILE A 92 -13.21 -8.88 -2.01
CA ILE A 92 -12.77 -7.76 -2.87
C ILE A 92 -13.98 -7.12 -3.56
N LEU A 93 -14.88 -7.92 -4.14
CA LEU A 93 -16.07 -7.40 -4.81
C LEU A 93 -16.99 -6.66 -3.82
N ALA A 94 -17.20 -7.23 -2.62
CA ALA A 94 -17.97 -6.58 -1.56
C ALA A 94 -17.32 -5.26 -1.11
N GLY A 95 -15.99 -5.21 -1.03
CA GLY A 95 -15.24 -4.00 -0.71
C GLY A 95 -15.38 -2.92 -1.78
N VAL A 96 -15.33 -3.29 -3.07
CA VAL A 96 -15.57 -2.35 -4.18
C VAL A 96 -17.00 -1.83 -4.15
N ASP A 97 -18.00 -2.71 -3.98
CA ASP A 97 -19.41 -2.30 -3.92
C ASP A 97 -19.68 -1.36 -2.74
N ALA A 98 -19.07 -1.63 -1.58
CA ALA A 98 -19.13 -0.74 -0.42
C ALA A 98 -18.49 0.62 -0.71
N ALA A 99 -17.28 0.65 -1.28
CA ALA A 99 -16.60 1.89 -1.67
C ALA A 99 -17.43 2.76 -2.62
N VAL A 100 -18.07 2.11 -3.59
CA VAL A 100 -18.98 2.72 -4.54
C VAL A 100 -20.24 3.25 -3.85
N GLY A 101 -20.85 2.44 -2.96
CA GLY A 101 -22.06 2.80 -2.23
C GLY A 101 -21.86 3.96 -1.24
N ASP A 102 -20.67 4.02 -0.63
CA ASP A 102 -20.33 5.03 0.35
C ASP A 102 -19.95 6.38 -0.28
N GLY A 103 -19.69 6.40 -1.59
CA GLY A 103 -19.41 7.63 -2.36
C GLY A 103 -17.94 7.99 -2.47
N CYS A 104 -17.05 6.99 -2.54
CA CYS A 104 -15.64 7.21 -2.85
C CYS A 104 -15.45 7.83 -4.25
N ASP A 105 -14.49 8.73 -4.40
CA ASP A 105 -14.16 9.37 -5.68
C ASP A 105 -13.07 8.60 -6.44
N VAL A 106 -12.18 7.96 -5.68
CA VAL A 106 -11.04 7.17 -6.18
C VAL A 106 -10.97 5.89 -5.36
N ILE A 107 -10.69 4.75 -5.98
CA ILE A 107 -10.40 3.48 -5.32
C ILE A 107 -8.95 3.10 -5.62
N SER A 108 -8.19 2.76 -4.58
CA SER A 108 -6.84 2.23 -4.66
C SER A 108 -6.83 0.78 -4.15
N MET A 109 -6.26 -0.11 -4.95
CA MET A 109 -6.20 -1.55 -4.69
C MET A 109 -4.79 -2.06 -4.99
N SER A 110 -4.07 -2.46 -3.95
CA SER A 110 -2.74 -3.10 -4.08
C SER A 110 -2.86 -4.62 -4.17
N LEU A 111 -3.87 -5.09 -4.90
CA LEU A 111 -4.25 -6.50 -4.98
C LEU A 111 -4.18 -6.98 -6.42
N GLY A 112 -3.97 -8.29 -6.59
CA GLY A 112 -3.95 -8.92 -7.91
C GLY A 112 -3.94 -10.43 -7.80
N GLY A 113 -4.48 -11.10 -8.82
CA GLY A 113 -4.39 -12.56 -8.98
C GLY A 113 -3.27 -12.96 -9.95
N PRO A 114 -2.90 -14.25 -10.02
CA PRO A 114 -2.05 -14.77 -11.09
C PRO A 114 -2.67 -14.44 -12.46
N SER A 115 -1.86 -14.04 -13.44
CA SER A 115 -2.34 -13.77 -14.80
C SER A 115 -2.76 -15.10 -15.40
N VAL A 116 -4.04 -15.20 -15.71
CA VAL A 116 -4.64 -16.37 -16.32
C VAL A 116 -5.45 -15.86 -17.52
N PRO A 117 -5.51 -16.63 -18.63
CA PRO A 117 -6.40 -16.31 -19.73
C PRO A 117 -7.81 -16.05 -19.20
N PHE A 118 -8.54 -15.11 -19.80
CA PHE A 118 -9.92 -14.74 -19.43
C PHE A 118 -10.80 -15.99 -19.36
N ASN A 119 -10.85 -16.60 -18.17
CA ASN A 119 -11.65 -17.76 -17.87
C ASN A 119 -12.65 -17.33 -16.80
N PRO A 120 -13.96 -17.54 -17.02
CA PRO A 120 -15.01 -17.06 -16.13
C PRO A 120 -14.92 -17.60 -14.69
N LEU A 121 -14.06 -18.59 -14.41
CA LEU A 121 -13.84 -19.19 -13.09
C LEU A 121 -12.69 -18.58 -12.28
N THR A 122 -12.03 -17.51 -12.76
CA THR A 122 -10.80 -16.99 -12.14
C THR A 122 -11.00 -15.68 -11.38
N LYS A 123 -10.30 -15.49 -10.25
CA LYS A 123 -10.38 -14.32 -9.35
C LYS A 123 -10.24 -12.97 -10.08
N ILE A 124 -9.55 -12.95 -11.24
CA ILE A 124 -9.40 -11.75 -12.10
C ILE A 124 -10.76 -11.20 -12.55
N LEU A 125 -11.73 -12.07 -12.85
CA LEU A 125 -13.01 -11.63 -13.38
C LEU A 125 -13.80 -10.79 -12.36
N ALA A 126 -13.75 -11.16 -11.07
CA ALA A 126 -14.46 -10.43 -10.03
C ALA A 126 -13.92 -8.99 -9.87
N ILE A 127 -12.60 -8.83 -9.89
CA ILE A 127 -11.95 -7.51 -9.81
C ILE A 127 -12.30 -6.68 -11.05
N ALA A 128 -12.20 -7.26 -12.24
CA ALA A 128 -12.53 -6.57 -13.48
C ALA A 128 -14.01 -6.13 -13.52
N ILE A 129 -14.95 -6.99 -13.11
CA ILE A 129 -16.39 -6.68 -13.06
C ILE A 129 -16.68 -5.60 -12.01
N GLY A 130 -16.16 -5.74 -10.79
CA GLY A 130 -16.40 -4.77 -9.71
C GLY A 130 -15.88 -3.38 -10.09
N THR A 131 -14.66 -3.31 -10.64
CA THR A 131 -14.05 -2.05 -11.09
C THR A 131 -14.75 -1.44 -12.29
N PHE A 132 -15.28 -2.24 -13.21
CA PHE A 132 -16.13 -1.75 -14.31
C PHE A 132 -17.41 -1.09 -13.75
N GLY A 133 -18.01 -1.69 -12.72
CA GLY A 133 -19.14 -1.11 -12.00
C GLY A 133 -18.81 0.25 -11.38
N ALA A 134 -17.65 0.37 -10.74
CA ALA A 134 -17.18 1.61 -10.13
C ALA A 134 -16.98 2.73 -11.17
N ILE A 135 -16.34 2.42 -12.30
CA ILE A 135 -16.05 3.42 -13.34
C ILE A 135 -17.29 3.90 -14.06
N ARG A 136 -18.30 3.03 -14.26
CA ARG A 136 -19.60 3.47 -14.78
C ARG A 136 -20.31 4.49 -13.88
N LYS A 137 -19.93 4.56 -12.59
CA LYS A 137 -20.40 5.56 -11.64
C LYS A 137 -19.44 6.74 -11.48
N GLY A 138 -18.44 6.85 -12.35
CA GLY A 138 -17.47 7.97 -12.37
C GLY A 138 -16.35 7.85 -11.34
N ILE A 139 -16.13 6.66 -10.76
CA ILE A 139 -15.11 6.44 -9.74
C ILE A 139 -13.82 5.95 -10.41
N PHE A 140 -12.71 6.64 -10.17
CA PHE A 140 -11.41 6.25 -10.72
C PHE A 140 -10.81 5.07 -9.96
N VAL A 141 -10.16 4.13 -10.66
CA VAL A 141 -9.57 2.93 -10.03
C VAL A 141 -8.08 2.81 -10.36
N SER A 142 -7.25 2.71 -9.33
CA SER A 142 -5.81 2.46 -9.41
C SER A 142 -5.46 1.07 -8.88
N MET A 143 -4.74 0.28 -9.68
CA MET A 143 -4.36 -1.10 -9.40
C MET A 143 -2.85 -1.31 -9.55
N ALA A 144 -2.25 -2.22 -8.77
CA ALA A 144 -0.86 -2.63 -8.97
C ALA A 144 -0.69 -3.59 -10.17
N ALA A 145 0.39 -3.46 -10.94
CA ALA A 145 0.73 -4.36 -12.05
C ALA A 145 1.21 -5.75 -11.61
N GLY A 146 1.52 -5.94 -10.32
CA GLY A 146 2.06 -7.18 -9.77
C GLY A 146 3.58 -7.27 -9.81
N ASN A 147 4.13 -8.24 -9.06
CA ASN A 147 5.57 -8.34 -8.75
C ASN A 147 6.26 -9.56 -9.39
N PHE A 148 5.67 -10.13 -10.45
CA PHE A 148 6.17 -11.36 -11.10
C PHE A 148 7.07 -11.08 -12.31
N GLY A 149 7.49 -9.84 -12.52
CA GLY A 149 8.46 -9.49 -13.56
C GLY A 149 9.84 -10.14 -13.34
N PRO A 150 10.79 -9.96 -14.28
CA PRO A 150 10.74 -9.08 -15.45
C PRO A 150 10.27 -9.77 -16.75
N GLY A 151 9.86 -11.04 -16.69
CA GLY A 151 9.44 -11.79 -17.88
C GLY A 151 8.25 -11.17 -18.60
N GLU A 152 8.15 -11.40 -19.91
CA GLU A 152 6.99 -10.99 -20.71
C GLU A 152 5.69 -11.62 -20.17
N SER A 153 4.56 -10.94 -20.37
CA SER A 153 3.22 -11.42 -19.96
C SER A 153 3.05 -11.70 -18.45
N THR A 154 3.81 -11.00 -17.60
CA THR A 154 3.76 -11.15 -16.14
C THR A 154 2.85 -10.13 -15.44
N VAL A 155 2.47 -9.06 -16.14
CA VAL A 155 1.56 -7.99 -15.68
C VAL A 155 0.21 -8.57 -15.26
N LYS A 156 -0.38 -8.00 -14.21
CA LYS A 156 -1.72 -8.29 -13.70
C LYS A 156 -2.63 -7.09 -13.90
N ASN A 157 -3.94 -7.28 -13.66
CA ASN A 157 -4.93 -6.21 -13.70
C ASN A 157 -4.99 -5.50 -15.06
N GLU A 158 -5.18 -6.26 -16.14
CA GLU A 158 -5.04 -5.78 -17.52
C GLU A 158 -6.29 -5.10 -18.10
N ALA A 159 -7.37 -4.97 -17.34
CA ALA A 159 -8.60 -4.40 -17.88
C ALA A 159 -8.42 -2.91 -18.21
N LEU A 160 -8.84 -2.52 -19.42
CA LEU A 160 -8.60 -1.19 -20.01
C LEU A 160 -9.13 -0.02 -19.20
N TRP A 161 -10.11 -0.25 -18.34
CA TRP A 161 -10.72 0.77 -17.50
C TRP A 161 -9.92 1.03 -16.22
N MET A 162 -9.03 0.13 -15.82
CA MET A 162 -8.20 0.30 -14.62
C MET A 162 -6.90 1.04 -14.96
N LEU A 163 -6.44 1.93 -14.06
CA LEU A 163 -5.07 2.41 -14.12
C LEU A 163 -4.14 1.37 -13.50
N THR A 164 -3.33 0.71 -14.33
CA THR A 164 -2.39 -0.33 -13.90
C THR A 164 -1.00 0.28 -13.69
N VAL A 165 -0.53 0.25 -12.44
CA VAL A 165 0.65 0.97 -11.97
C VAL A 165 1.83 0.01 -11.80
N ALA A 166 2.93 0.30 -12.50
CA ALA A 166 4.22 -0.39 -12.34
C ALA A 166 5.07 0.25 -11.23
N ALA A 167 6.10 -0.47 -10.77
CA ALA A 167 7.07 0.03 -9.81
C ALA A 167 8.36 0.50 -10.50
N SER A 168 8.91 1.62 -10.03
CA SER A 168 10.22 2.15 -10.45
C SER A 168 11.02 2.64 -9.24
N THR A 169 12.30 2.94 -9.46
CA THR A 169 13.20 3.44 -8.42
C THR A 169 13.13 4.97 -8.29
N MET A 170 13.58 5.47 -7.14
CA MET A 170 13.80 6.90 -6.86
C MET A 170 15.30 7.17 -6.69
N ASP A 171 15.68 8.45 -6.63
CA ASP A 171 17.06 8.90 -6.44
C ASP A 171 17.65 8.56 -5.05
N ARG A 172 16.80 8.38 -4.05
CA ARG A 172 17.19 7.99 -2.69
C ARG A 172 17.56 6.50 -2.60
N SER A 173 18.79 6.22 -2.17
CA SER A 173 19.30 4.87 -1.83
C SER A 173 19.70 4.79 -0.35
N ILE A 174 19.47 3.63 0.28
CA ILE A 174 19.90 3.38 1.67
C ILE A 174 21.12 2.47 1.61
N ARG A 175 22.28 3.12 1.65
CA ARG A 175 23.58 2.47 1.45
C ARG A 175 24.06 1.78 2.71
N SER A 176 24.61 0.59 2.53
CA SER A 176 25.37 -0.17 3.53
C SER A 176 26.80 -0.32 3.02
N ILE A 177 27.78 0.24 3.75
CA ILE A 177 29.18 0.21 3.33
C ILE A 177 29.88 -0.94 4.04
N VAL A 178 30.44 -1.86 3.26
CA VAL A 178 31.24 -2.97 3.77
C VAL A 178 32.72 -2.68 3.54
N GLN A 179 33.50 -2.70 4.60
CA GLN A 179 34.96 -2.60 4.54
C GLN A 179 35.57 -4.00 4.71
N LEU A 180 36.40 -4.42 3.76
CA LEU A 180 37.15 -5.66 3.83
C LEU A 180 38.49 -5.46 4.56
N GLY A 181 39.06 -6.55 5.07
CA GLY A 181 40.35 -6.52 5.79
C GLY A 181 41.55 -6.07 4.95
N ASN A 182 41.43 -6.10 3.61
CA ASN A 182 42.43 -5.55 2.69
C ASN A 182 42.27 -4.04 2.44
N GLY A 183 41.37 -3.36 3.16
CA GLY A 183 41.09 -1.94 3.01
C GLY A 183 40.15 -1.58 1.84
N ALA A 184 39.65 -2.56 1.08
CA ALA A 184 38.66 -2.31 0.04
C ALA A 184 37.29 -1.99 0.64
N TYR A 185 36.55 -1.08 -0.03
CA TYR A 185 35.19 -0.71 0.33
C TYR A 185 34.21 -1.14 -0.75
N PHE A 186 33.06 -1.67 -0.33
CA PHE A 186 31.95 -2.02 -1.20
C PHE A 186 30.69 -1.28 -0.75
N HIS A 187 30.01 -0.66 -1.72
CA HIS A 187 28.73 -0.01 -1.50
C HIS A 187 27.61 -0.99 -1.81
N GLY A 188 27.02 -1.57 -0.77
CA GLY A 188 25.79 -2.35 -0.85
C GLY A 188 24.57 -1.51 -0.48
N GLU A 189 23.40 -2.15 -0.46
CA GLU A 189 22.14 -1.56 -0.03
C GLU A 189 21.47 -2.48 0.98
N SER A 190 21.10 -1.93 2.14
CA SER A 190 20.38 -2.66 3.19
C SER A 190 19.73 -1.67 4.15
N LEU A 191 18.47 -1.92 4.47
CA LEU A 191 17.74 -1.24 5.54
C LEU A 191 18.21 -1.67 6.94
N TYR A 192 18.75 -2.88 7.05
CA TYR A 192 19.17 -3.45 8.31
C TYR A 192 20.65 -3.17 8.55
N GLN A 193 20.92 -2.31 9.55
CA GLN A 193 22.27 -1.98 10.01
C GLN A 193 22.33 -2.24 11.52
N PRO A 194 22.60 -3.49 11.95
CA PRO A 194 22.60 -3.83 13.36
C PRO A 194 23.71 -3.08 14.10
N ASN A 195 23.35 -2.49 15.24
CA ASN A 195 24.35 -1.94 16.14
C ASN A 195 25.01 -3.09 16.90
N THR A 196 26.13 -3.62 16.37
CA THR A 196 26.84 -4.75 16.96
C THR A 196 27.66 -4.39 18.21
N GLY A 197 27.58 -3.13 18.69
CA GLY A 197 28.33 -2.65 19.85
C GLY A 197 29.85 -2.57 19.63
N VAL A 198 30.33 -2.96 18.46
CA VAL A 198 31.74 -2.86 18.05
C VAL A 198 31.79 -1.97 16.80
N PRO A 199 32.07 -0.67 16.95
CA PRO A 199 32.26 0.21 15.80
C PRO A 199 33.43 -0.34 14.95
N GLY A 200 33.13 -0.81 13.73
CA GLY A 200 34.16 -1.35 12.84
C GLY A 200 34.71 -2.73 13.21
N GLY A 201 33.94 -3.58 13.91
CA GLY A 201 34.35 -4.96 14.20
C GLY A 201 34.53 -5.77 12.92
N PHE A 202 35.76 -6.21 12.64
CA PHE A 202 36.05 -7.14 11.55
C PHE A 202 35.64 -8.56 11.96
N TYR A 203 34.88 -9.22 11.10
CA TYR A 203 34.50 -10.62 11.25
C TYR A 203 35.18 -11.47 10.18
N PRO A 204 35.51 -12.75 10.46
CA PRO A 204 36.00 -13.67 9.44
C PRO A 204 34.99 -13.81 8.30
N LEU A 205 35.43 -13.54 7.07
CA LEU A 205 34.64 -13.80 5.86
C LEU A 205 34.84 -15.25 5.44
N VAL A 206 33.76 -16.02 5.39
CA VAL A 206 33.76 -17.43 4.94
C VAL A 206 32.90 -17.55 3.70
N SER A 207 33.42 -18.15 2.64
CA SER A 207 32.65 -18.54 1.46
C SER A 207 32.23 -20.00 1.60
N ALA A 208 30.94 -20.30 1.39
CA ALA A 208 30.40 -21.64 1.59
C ALA A 208 30.78 -22.65 0.49
N GLY A 209 31.40 -22.19 -0.61
CA GLY A 209 31.78 -23.05 -1.74
C GLY A 209 30.61 -23.35 -2.67
#